data_AF-A0A9D8BPW5-F1
#
_entry.id   AF-A0A9D8BPW5-F1
#
_cell.length_a   1.000
_cell.length_b   1.000
_cell.length_c   1.000
_cell.angle_alpha   90.00
_cell.angle_beta   90.00
_cell.angle_gamma   90.00
#
_symmetry.space_group_name_H-M   'P 1'
#
loop_
_entity.id
_entity.type
_entity.pdbx_description
1 polymer ?
#
loop_
_entity_poly.entity_id
_entity_poly.type
_entity_poly.pdbx_seq_one_letter_code
_entity_poly.pdbx_strand_id
1 'polypeptide(L)'
;MDKRQVARTLEAIADMMEIRGENPFKCNAHRNAARTIDALEEPLELLIESGRLTQIKGIGESLAQKIVEMVKTGRSSIYEQLRSEIPDGVIAMLSLSGVGPKKAKALWEHLGIKSIGELEYACMENRLITLAGFGEKTQEKILKAIAYQKKQAGRFHCNVAWEAGMALLEHVRRHKKCIRCEVCGSLRRRNETVGDIDILASSSSPEAVMEHFLKSPGIEDVLAHGPTKSSVRTDLGIQVDLRIVSDDEFP
;
A
#
# COMPACT_ATOMS: atom_id res chain seq x y z
N MET A 1 -19.93 -7.97 -3.57
CA MET A 1 -18.86 -6.96 -3.33
C MET A 1 -19.51 -5.65 -2.93
N ASP A 2 -18.90 -4.88 -2.04
CA ASP A 2 -19.37 -3.53 -1.73
C ASP A 2 -19.00 -2.52 -2.83
N LYS A 3 -19.59 -1.32 -2.78
CA LYS A 3 -19.36 -0.22 -3.72
C LYS A 3 -17.86 0.10 -3.94
N ARG A 4 -17.07 0.15 -2.86
CA ARG A 4 -15.64 0.51 -2.92
C ARG A 4 -14.83 -0.62 -3.55
N GLN A 5 -15.16 -1.87 -3.25
CA GLN A 5 -14.55 -3.05 -3.85
C GLN A 5 -14.83 -3.10 -5.36
N VAL A 6 -16.06 -2.79 -5.80
CA VAL A 6 -16.42 -2.70 -7.22
C VAL A 6 -15.60 -1.63 -7.93
N ALA A 7 -15.54 -0.41 -7.36
CA ALA A 7 -14.76 0.69 -7.94
C ALA A 7 -13.27 0.31 -8.10
N ARG A 8 -12.65 -0.25 -7.05
CA ARG A 8 -11.26 -0.72 -7.11
C ARG A 8 -11.03 -1.81 -8.15
N THR A 9 -11.98 -2.73 -8.29
CA THR A 9 -11.90 -3.82 -9.27
C THR A 9 -11.99 -3.29 -10.70
N LEU A 10 -12.88 -2.32 -10.95
CA LEU A 10 -12.99 -1.64 -12.24
C LEU A 10 -11.71 -0.88 -12.62
N GLU A 11 -11.09 -0.18 -11.66
CA GLU A 11 -9.81 0.51 -11.89
C GLU A 11 -8.71 -0.50 -12.24
N ALA A 12 -8.61 -1.60 -11.48
CA ALA A 12 -7.63 -2.65 -11.76
C ALA A 12 -7.86 -3.33 -13.13
N ILE A 13 -9.12 -3.55 -13.52
CA ILE A 13 -9.45 -4.04 -14.88
C ILE A 13 -8.94 -3.05 -15.92
N ALA A 14 -9.19 -1.75 -15.74
CA ALA A 14 -8.76 -0.74 -16.70
C ALA A 14 -7.22 -0.70 -16.86
N ASP A 15 -6.49 -0.82 -15.76
CA ASP A 15 -5.03 -0.87 -15.77
C ASP A 15 -4.51 -2.12 -16.50
N MET A 16 -5.07 -3.29 -16.21
CA MET A 16 -4.70 -4.53 -16.89
C MET A 16 -5.05 -4.52 -18.38
N MET A 17 -6.22 -3.97 -18.74
CA MET A 17 -6.60 -3.76 -20.15
C MET A 17 -5.58 -2.87 -20.87
N GLU A 18 -5.16 -1.76 -20.24
CA GLU A 18 -4.16 -0.88 -20.83
C GLU A 18 -2.77 -1.55 -20.94
N ILE A 19 -2.38 -2.39 -19.98
CA ILE A 19 -1.16 -3.22 -20.08
C ILE A 19 -1.25 -4.16 -21.28
N ARG A 20 -2.41 -4.77 -21.53
CA ARG A 20 -2.62 -5.66 -22.69
C ARG A 20 -2.69 -4.90 -24.02
N GLY A 21 -2.72 -3.57 -24.00
CA GLY A 21 -2.87 -2.75 -25.21
C GLY A 21 -4.28 -2.71 -25.76
N GLU A 22 -5.29 -2.93 -24.92
CA GLU A 22 -6.68 -2.75 -25.30
C GLU A 22 -6.99 -1.32 -25.72
N ASN A 23 -8.14 -1.15 -26.37
CA ASN A 23 -8.57 0.13 -26.87
C ASN A 23 -8.68 1.19 -25.73
N PRO A 24 -8.02 2.37 -25.86
CA PRO A 24 -8.03 3.40 -24.83
C PRO A 24 -9.42 3.88 -24.41
N PHE A 25 -10.40 3.88 -25.32
CA PHE A 25 -11.79 4.23 -25.00
C PHE A 25 -12.41 3.21 -24.04
N LYS A 26 -12.12 1.91 -24.21
CA LYS A 26 -12.62 0.86 -23.31
C LYS A 26 -11.96 0.96 -21.92
N CYS A 27 -10.64 1.19 -21.86
CA CYS A 27 -9.93 1.39 -20.59
C CYS A 27 -10.49 2.60 -19.84
N ASN A 28 -10.65 3.73 -20.54
CA ASN A 28 -11.22 4.95 -19.96
C ASN A 28 -12.68 4.76 -19.52
N ALA A 29 -13.47 3.94 -20.22
CA ALA A 29 -14.83 3.63 -19.80
C ALA A 29 -14.86 2.91 -18.44
N HIS A 30 -13.94 1.96 -18.19
CA HIS A 30 -13.85 1.27 -16.90
C HIS A 30 -13.34 2.20 -15.79
N ARG A 31 -12.34 3.05 -16.06
CA ARG A 31 -11.89 4.09 -15.08
C ARG A 31 -12.98 5.09 -14.74
N ASN A 32 -13.71 5.56 -15.74
CA ASN A 32 -14.80 6.49 -15.52
C ASN A 32 -15.91 5.82 -14.71
N ALA A 33 -16.26 4.57 -15.03
CA ALA A 33 -17.19 3.80 -14.22
C ALA A 33 -16.70 3.63 -12.77
N ALA A 34 -15.42 3.32 -12.55
CA ALA A 34 -14.84 3.21 -11.21
C ALA A 34 -15.03 4.50 -10.40
N ARG A 35 -14.69 5.65 -10.97
CA ARG A 35 -14.88 6.98 -10.33
C ARG A 35 -16.35 7.28 -10.06
N THR A 36 -17.21 7.00 -11.03
CA THR A 36 -18.65 7.25 -10.89
C THR A 36 -19.23 6.39 -9.77
N ILE A 37 -18.89 5.10 -9.71
CA ILE A 37 -19.34 4.18 -8.66
C ILE A 37 -18.83 4.61 -7.28
N ASP A 38 -17.55 4.99 -7.16
CA ASP A 38 -16.99 5.43 -5.88
C ASP A 38 -17.70 6.69 -5.35
N ALA A 39 -18.06 7.61 -6.25
CA ALA A 39 -18.76 8.85 -5.95
C ALA A 39 -20.28 8.72 -5.71
N LEU A 40 -20.89 7.54 -5.85
CA LEU A 40 -22.33 7.39 -5.62
C LEU A 40 -22.70 7.65 -4.16
N GLU A 41 -23.69 8.50 -3.93
CA GLU A 41 -24.30 8.71 -2.61
C GLU A 41 -25.34 7.63 -2.29
N GLU A 42 -26.07 7.18 -3.31
CA GLU A 42 -27.05 6.10 -3.20
C GLU A 42 -26.36 4.72 -3.12
N PRO A 43 -26.86 3.77 -2.30
CA PRO A 43 -26.38 2.39 -2.29
C PRO A 43 -26.41 1.75 -3.68
N LEU A 44 -25.31 1.08 -4.05
CA LEU A 44 -25.15 0.47 -5.37
C LEU A 44 -26.17 -0.65 -5.61
N GLU A 45 -26.52 -1.38 -4.55
CA GLU A 45 -27.47 -2.49 -4.56
C GLU A 45 -28.86 -2.03 -5.00
N LEU A 46 -29.32 -0.88 -4.49
CA LEU A 46 -30.63 -0.31 -4.86
C LEU A 46 -30.68 0.11 -6.32
N LEU A 47 -29.59 0.66 -6.86
CA LEU A 47 -29.49 1.02 -8.28
C LEU A 47 -29.53 -0.20 -9.20
N ILE A 48 -28.98 -1.34 -8.73
CA ILE A 48 -29.01 -2.61 -9.45
C ILE A 48 -30.43 -3.21 -9.42
N GLU A 49 -31.05 -3.28 -8.26
CA GLU A 49 -32.41 -3.84 -8.09
C GLU A 49 -33.45 -3.03 -8.87
N SER A 50 -33.33 -1.70 -8.87
CA SER A 50 -34.23 -0.81 -9.62
C SER A 50 -33.90 -0.70 -11.12
N GLY A 51 -32.86 -1.38 -11.60
CA GLY A 51 -32.46 -1.35 -13.01
C GLY A 51 -31.99 0.01 -13.52
N ARG A 52 -31.67 0.95 -12.63
CA ARG A 52 -31.27 2.33 -12.96
C ARG A 52 -29.78 2.50 -13.24
N LEU A 53 -28.99 1.44 -13.13
CA LEU A 53 -27.54 1.50 -13.29
C LEU A 53 -27.09 2.05 -14.67
N THR A 54 -27.83 1.77 -15.74
CA THR A 54 -27.56 2.26 -17.10
C THR A 54 -27.97 3.72 -17.32
N GLN A 55 -28.76 4.30 -16.40
CA GLN A 55 -29.11 5.73 -16.43
C GLN A 55 -27.96 6.61 -15.93
N ILE A 56 -26.98 6.00 -15.27
CA ILE A 56 -25.81 6.69 -14.74
C ILE A 56 -24.87 7.02 -15.91
N LYS A 57 -24.58 8.31 -16.06
CA LYS A 57 -23.69 8.80 -17.11
C LYS A 57 -22.33 8.10 -17.03
N GLY A 58 -21.93 7.48 -18.14
CA GLY A 58 -20.67 6.74 -18.26
C GLY A 58 -20.77 5.23 -18.00
N ILE A 59 -21.95 4.72 -17.62
CA ILE A 59 -22.20 3.28 -17.43
C ILE A 59 -23.19 2.80 -18.50
N GLY A 60 -22.66 2.21 -19.57
CA GLY A 60 -23.47 1.54 -20.60
C GLY A 60 -23.86 0.11 -20.20
N GLU A 61 -24.67 -0.57 -21.02
CA GLU A 61 -25.19 -1.92 -20.75
C GLU A 61 -24.10 -2.95 -20.42
N SER A 62 -23.00 -2.98 -21.20
CA SER A 62 -21.90 -3.92 -20.96
C SER A 62 -21.21 -3.69 -19.61
N LEU A 63 -21.03 -2.43 -19.20
CA LEU A 63 -20.45 -2.11 -17.89
C LEU A 63 -21.44 -2.44 -16.77
N ALA A 64 -22.72 -2.14 -16.98
CA ALA A 64 -23.77 -2.46 -16.03
C ALA A 64 -23.82 -3.97 -15.74
N GLN A 65 -23.79 -4.82 -16.77
CA GLN A 65 -23.76 -6.27 -16.61
C GLN A 65 -22.57 -6.76 -15.76
N LYS A 66 -21.37 -6.23 -16.01
CA LYS A 66 -20.17 -6.56 -15.23
C LYS A 66 -20.29 -6.11 -13.77
N ILE A 67 -20.87 -4.93 -13.53
CA ILE A 67 -21.09 -4.42 -12.17
C ILE A 67 -22.11 -5.30 -11.43
N VAL A 68 -23.19 -5.69 -12.09
CA VAL A 68 -24.18 -6.62 -11.52
C VAL A 68 -23.53 -7.97 -11.18
N GLU A 69 -22.70 -8.51 -12.06
CA GLU A 69 -21.93 -9.74 -11.80
C GLU A 69 -21.08 -9.60 -10.53
N MET A 70 -20.30 -8.53 -10.40
CA MET A 70 -19.44 -8.27 -9.24
C MET A 70 -20.21 -8.15 -7.93
N VAL A 71 -21.35 -7.48 -7.95
CA VAL A 71 -22.18 -7.32 -6.74
C VAL A 71 -22.82 -8.65 -6.35
N LYS A 72 -23.44 -9.37 -7.31
CA LYS A 72 -24.19 -10.62 -7.04
C LYS A 72 -23.30 -11.81 -6.72
N THR A 73 -22.19 -11.98 -7.43
CA THR A 73 -21.32 -13.17 -7.29
C THR A 73 -20.14 -12.92 -6.35
N GLY A 74 -19.80 -11.66 -6.10
CA GLY A 74 -18.59 -11.28 -5.39
C GLY A 74 -17.30 -11.46 -6.21
N ARG A 75 -17.40 -11.79 -7.50
CA ARG A 75 -16.26 -12.05 -8.41
C ARG A 75 -16.43 -11.30 -9.74
N SER A 76 -15.35 -11.23 -10.51
CA SER A 76 -15.34 -10.61 -11.83
C SER A 76 -14.60 -11.50 -12.83
N SER A 77 -15.34 -12.10 -13.77
CA SER A 77 -14.76 -13.01 -14.77
C SER A 77 -13.69 -12.32 -15.63
N ILE A 78 -13.93 -11.06 -16.02
CA ILE A 78 -12.96 -10.27 -16.79
C ILE A 78 -11.69 -9.95 -16.00
N TYR A 79 -11.80 -9.68 -14.69
CA TYR A 79 -10.64 -9.46 -13.83
C TYR A 79 -9.78 -10.72 -13.74
N GLU A 80 -10.41 -11.87 -13.49
CA GLU A 80 -9.72 -13.17 -13.39
C GLU A 80 -9.02 -13.54 -14.70
N GLN A 81 -9.71 -13.34 -15.83
CA GLN A 81 -9.14 -13.56 -17.16
C GLN A 81 -7.90 -12.67 -17.38
N LEU A 82 -8.03 -11.35 -17.24
CA LEU A 82 -6.92 -10.43 -17.46
C LEU A 82 -5.73 -10.71 -16.54
N ARG A 83 -6.01 -11.07 -15.28
CA ARG A 83 -4.97 -11.44 -14.32
C ARG A 83 -4.21 -12.69 -14.75
N SER A 84 -4.86 -13.67 -15.38
CA SER A 84 -4.19 -14.88 -15.88
C SER A 84 -3.27 -14.62 -17.08
N GLU A 85 -3.51 -13.53 -17.82
CA GLU A 85 -2.77 -13.18 -19.04
C GLU A 85 -1.53 -12.30 -18.77
N ILE A 86 -1.41 -11.71 -17.57
CA ILE A 86 -0.36 -10.76 -17.20
C ILE A 86 0.44 -11.34 -16.03
N PRO A 87 1.79 -11.39 -16.09
CA PRO A 87 2.58 -11.84 -14.96
C PRO A 87 2.31 -11.01 -13.69
N ASP A 88 2.14 -11.67 -12.54
CA ASP A 88 1.83 -11.00 -11.27
C ASP A 88 2.83 -9.87 -10.94
N GLY A 89 4.11 -10.05 -11.26
CA GLY A 89 5.12 -9.03 -11.01
C GLY A 89 4.99 -7.78 -11.90
N VAL A 90 4.42 -7.90 -13.11
CA VAL A 90 4.08 -6.74 -13.96
C VAL A 90 2.91 -5.96 -13.34
N ILE A 91 1.91 -6.66 -12.82
CA ILE A 91 0.81 -6.03 -12.07
C ILE A 91 1.36 -5.37 -10.80
N ALA A 92 2.26 -6.03 -10.08
CA ALA A 92 2.86 -5.49 -8.85
C ALA A 92 3.63 -4.18 -9.08
N MET A 93 4.22 -3.98 -10.27
CA MET A 93 4.90 -2.72 -10.61
C MET A 93 3.95 -1.52 -10.59
N LEU A 94 2.64 -1.69 -10.78
CA LEU A 94 1.67 -0.59 -10.68
C LEU A 94 1.60 0.04 -9.28
N SER A 95 2.06 -0.68 -8.25
CA SER A 95 2.19 -0.14 -6.89
C SER A 95 3.37 0.83 -6.74
N LEU A 96 4.33 0.84 -7.67
CA LEU A 96 5.48 1.72 -7.64
C LEU A 96 5.11 3.12 -8.14
N SER A 97 5.36 4.13 -7.30
CA SER A 97 5.15 5.53 -7.70
C SER A 97 5.96 5.86 -8.95
N GLY A 98 5.26 6.29 -10.02
CA GLY A 98 5.88 6.64 -11.29
C GLY A 98 5.87 5.52 -12.34
N VAL A 99 5.36 4.33 -12.01
CA VAL A 99 5.10 3.24 -12.96
C VAL A 99 3.58 3.07 -13.13
N GLY A 100 3.05 3.62 -14.22
CA GLY A 100 1.65 3.39 -14.63
C GLY A 100 1.54 2.28 -15.68
N PRO A 101 0.31 1.92 -16.12
CA PRO A 101 0.05 0.82 -17.05
C PRO A 101 0.88 0.86 -18.33
N LYS A 102 1.01 2.03 -18.97
CA LYS A 102 1.84 2.19 -20.19
C LYS A 102 3.31 1.87 -19.95
N LYS A 103 3.84 2.28 -18.80
CA LYS A 103 5.23 2.03 -18.43
C LYS A 103 5.43 0.56 -18.06
N ALA A 104 4.54 -0.02 -17.27
CA ALA A 104 4.57 -1.45 -16.94
C ALA A 104 4.54 -2.30 -18.22
N LYS A 105 3.68 -1.96 -19.19
CA LYS A 105 3.65 -2.56 -20.52
C LYS A 105 4.99 -2.46 -21.24
N ALA A 106 5.55 -1.27 -21.35
CA ALA A 106 6.81 -1.05 -22.04
C ALA A 106 7.99 -1.82 -21.41
N LEU A 107 8.04 -1.87 -20.08
CA LEU A 107 9.04 -2.66 -19.33
C LEU A 107 8.89 -4.16 -19.62
N TRP A 108 7.64 -4.65 -19.69
CA TRP A 108 7.37 -6.04 -19.98
C TRP A 108 7.66 -6.42 -21.43
N GLU A 109 7.15 -5.66 -22.41
CA GLU A 109 7.28 -5.98 -23.83
C GLU A 109 8.68 -5.75 -24.39
N HIS A 110 9.34 -4.64 -24.02
CA HIS A 110 10.62 -4.27 -24.61
C HIS A 110 11.82 -4.78 -23.82
N LEU A 111 11.72 -4.88 -22.49
CA LEU A 111 12.82 -5.31 -21.64
C LEU A 111 12.61 -6.70 -21.03
N GLY A 112 11.44 -7.32 -21.24
CA GLY A 112 11.13 -8.66 -20.73
C GLY A 112 10.96 -8.74 -19.22
N ILE A 113 10.82 -7.60 -18.54
CA ILE A 113 10.82 -7.52 -17.07
C ILE A 113 9.47 -7.97 -16.54
N LYS A 114 9.48 -8.99 -15.68
CA LYS A 114 8.29 -9.64 -15.11
C LYS A 114 8.24 -9.56 -13.59
N SER A 115 9.26 -9.01 -12.93
CA SER A 115 9.29 -8.85 -11.46
C SER A 115 9.92 -7.51 -11.03
N ILE A 116 9.64 -7.10 -9.79
CA ILE A 116 10.22 -5.89 -9.20
C ILE A 116 11.74 -6.03 -9.04
N GLY A 117 12.25 -7.24 -8.76
CA GLY A 117 13.69 -7.50 -8.67
C GLY A 117 14.39 -7.36 -10.02
N GLU A 118 13.80 -7.89 -11.09
CA GLU A 118 14.31 -7.67 -12.46
C GLU A 118 14.28 -6.19 -12.85
N LEU A 119 13.24 -5.46 -12.42
CA LEU A 119 13.14 -4.01 -12.67
C LEU A 119 14.26 -3.24 -11.99
N GLU A 120 14.54 -3.57 -10.72
CA GLU A 120 15.65 -2.98 -9.98
C GLU A 120 17.00 -3.25 -10.66
N TYR A 121 17.24 -4.50 -11.06
CA TYR A 121 18.46 -4.88 -11.76
C TYR A 121 18.60 -4.12 -13.10
N ALA A 122 17.52 -4.01 -13.88
CA ALA A 122 17.51 -3.25 -15.12
C ALA A 122 17.77 -1.74 -14.89
N CYS A 123 17.31 -1.18 -13.77
CA CYS A 123 17.66 0.19 -13.37
C CYS A 123 19.16 0.32 -13.04
N MET A 124 19.75 -0.65 -12.31
CA MET A 124 21.18 -0.63 -11.98
C MET A 124 22.08 -0.75 -13.22
N GLU A 125 21.64 -1.50 -14.22
CA GLU A 125 22.31 -1.62 -15.52
C GLU A 125 22.02 -0.44 -16.48
N ASN A 126 21.28 0.58 -16.03
CA ASN A 126 20.87 1.73 -16.86
C ASN A 126 20.07 1.36 -18.12
N ARG A 127 19.45 0.17 -18.14
CA ARG A 127 18.67 -0.33 -19.29
C ARG A 127 17.37 0.42 -19.52
N LEU A 128 16.86 1.09 -18.49
CA LEU A 128 15.63 1.89 -18.63
C LEU A 128 15.91 3.19 -19.39
N ILE A 129 17.11 3.79 -19.26
CA ILE A 129 17.42 5.10 -19.85
C ILE A 129 17.28 5.12 -21.37
N THR A 130 17.53 3.98 -22.02
CA THR A 130 17.44 3.82 -23.48
C THR A 130 16.02 3.57 -23.98
N LEU A 131 15.05 3.33 -23.08
CA LEU A 131 13.66 3.06 -23.42
C LEU A 131 12.88 4.37 -23.56
N ALA A 132 12.11 4.51 -24.65
CA ALA A 132 11.29 5.69 -24.88
C ALA A 132 10.32 5.93 -23.70
N GLY A 133 10.35 7.14 -23.13
CA GLY A 133 9.55 7.51 -21.96
C GLY A 133 10.18 7.21 -20.60
N PHE A 134 11.42 6.69 -20.58
CA PHE A 134 12.20 6.39 -19.38
C PHE A 134 13.53 7.13 -19.42
N GLY A 135 13.55 8.41 -19.03
CA GLY A 135 14.81 9.13 -18.81
C GLY A 135 15.42 8.84 -17.43
N GLU A 136 16.63 9.35 -17.18
CA GLU A 136 17.36 9.24 -15.89
C GLU A 136 16.48 9.55 -14.67
N LYS A 137 15.77 10.68 -14.70
CA LYS A 137 14.84 11.08 -13.62
C LYS A 137 13.75 10.05 -13.35
N THR A 138 13.26 9.38 -14.40
CA THR A 138 12.25 8.32 -14.24
C THR A 138 12.87 7.09 -13.60
N GLN A 139 14.04 6.67 -14.05
CA GLN A 139 14.75 5.53 -13.46
C GLN A 139 15.08 5.79 -11.97
N GLU A 140 15.59 6.97 -11.63
CA GLU A 140 15.85 7.36 -10.24
C GLU A 140 14.58 7.32 -9.38
N LYS A 141 13.45 7.82 -9.91
CA LYS A 141 12.16 7.76 -9.22
C LYS A 141 11.71 6.32 -8.98
N ILE A 142 11.89 5.45 -9.97
CA ILE A 142 11.55 4.02 -9.86
C ILE A 142 12.45 3.34 -8.82
N LEU A 143 13.76 3.56 -8.86
CA LEU A 143 14.69 3.03 -7.85
C LEU A 143 14.32 3.47 -6.43
N LYS A 144 14.00 4.76 -6.25
CA LYS A 144 13.51 5.28 -4.96
C LYS A 144 12.21 4.60 -4.53
N ALA A 145 11.26 4.40 -5.45
CA ALA A 145 10.01 3.71 -5.15
C ALA A 145 10.23 2.24 -4.76
N ILE A 146 11.16 1.55 -5.44
CA ILE A 146 11.53 0.16 -5.11
C ILE A 146 12.20 0.10 -3.73
N ALA A 147 13.18 0.97 -3.47
CA ALA A 147 13.85 1.04 -2.18
C ALA A 147 12.85 1.33 -1.05
N TYR A 148 11.92 2.26 -1.28
CA TYR A 148 10.84 2.57 -0.35
C TYR A 148 9.92 1.37 -0.10
N GLN A 149 9.49 0.68 -1.16
CA GLN A 149 8.66 -0.52 -1.02
C GLN A 149 9.39 -1.64 -0.29
N LYS A 150 10.71 -1.83 -0.53
CA LYS A 150 11.54 -2.78 0.22
C LYS A 150 11.64 -2.43 1.70
N LYS A 151 11.82 -1.14 2.03
CA LYS A 151 11.77 -0.64 3.41
C LYS A 151 10.41 -0.94 4.06
N GLN A 152 9.30 -0.80 3.31
CA GLN A 152 7.95 -1.09 3.83
C GLN A 152 7.57 -2.57 3.92
N ALA A 153 8.10 -3.41 3.04
CA ALA A 153 7.71 -4.83 2.91
C ALA A 153 8.62 -5.78 3.69
N GLY A 154 9.68 -5.28 4.31
CA GLY A 154 10.66 -6.10 5.01
C GLY A 154 10.08 -6.76 6.26
N ARG A 155 10.24 -8.07 6.38
CA ARG A 155 10.34 -8.69 7.70
C ARG A 155 11.81 -8.62 8.10
N PHE A 156 12.07 -8.11 9.29
CA PHE A 156 13.41 -7.92 9.82
C PHE A 156 13.77 -9.11 10.71
N HIS A 157 15.02 -9.55 10.70
CA HIS A 157 15.46 -10.57 11.65
C HIS A 157 15.28 -10.06 13.09
N CYS A 158 14.90 -10.97 13.97
CA CYS A 158 14.57 -10.64 15.37
C CYS A 158 15.68 -9.83 16.06
N ASN A 159 16.96 -10.11 15.78
CA ASN A 159 18.08 -9.39 16.37
C ASN A 159 18.11 -7.91 15.95
N VAL A 160 17.92 -7.62 14.66
CA VAL A 160 17.91 -6.25 14.12
C VAL A 160 16.71 -5.47 14.68
N ALA A 161 15.53 -6.10 14.68
CA ALA A 161 14.33 -5.50 15.26
C ALA A 161 14.46 -5.31 16.79
N TRP A 162 15.14 -6.23 17.49
CA TRP A 162 15.37 -6.13 18.93
C TRP A 162 16.24 -4.94 19.28
N GLU A 163 17.36 -4.74 18.58
CA GLU A 163 18.24 -3.58 18.80
C GLU A 163 17.51 -2.25 18.60
N ALA A 164 16.77 -2.12 17.48
CA ALA A 164 16.00 -0.91 17.19
C ALA A 164 14.88 -0.68 18.23
N GLY A 165 14.12 -1.74 18.56
CA GLY A 165 13.01 -1.67 19.49
C GLY A 165 13.45 -1.33 20.90
N MET A 166 14.54 -1.92 21.38
CA MET A 166 15.11 -1.63 22.69
C MET A 166 15.67 -0.21 22.78
N ALA A 167 16.30 0.31 21.72
CA ALA A 167 16.78 1.69 21.69
C ALA A 167 15.63 2.70 21.88
N LEU A 168 14.52 2.51 21.15
CA LEU A 168 13.32 3.34 21.27
C LEU A 168 12.61 3.15 22.62
N LEU A 169 12.53 1.90 23.11
CA LEU A 169 11.98 1.58 24.43
C LEU A 169 12.71 2.33 25.54
N GLU A 170 14.04 2.26 25.54
CA GLU A 170 14.89 2.92 26.54
C GLU A 170 14.80 4.45 26.43
N HIS A 171 14.65 5.00 25.24
CA HIS A 171 14.38 6.43 25.07
C HIS A 171 13.04 6.83 25.70
N VAL A 172 11.96 6.07 25.47
CA VAL A 172 10.65 6.32 26.10
C VAL A 172 10.72 6.22 27.62
N ARG A 173 11.42 5.19 28.16
CA ARG A 173 11.60 4.98 29.61
C ARG A 173 12.31 6.13 30.32
N ARG A 174 13.14 6.91 29.62
CA ARG A 174 13.84 8.08 30.21
C ARG A 174 12.91 9.26 30.47
N HIS A 175 11.71 9.28 29.89
CA HIS A 175 10.78 10.37 30.15
C HIS A 175 10.15 10.23 31.53
N LYS A 176 10.26 11.26 32.37
CA LYS A 176 9.74 11.29 33.77
C LYS A 176 8.25 10.99 33.94
N LYS A 177 7.46 11.02 32.86
CA LYS A 177 6.02 10.71 32.87
C LYS A 177 5.70 9.31 32.37
N CYS A 178 6.68 8.57 31.85
CA CYS A 178 6.53 7.16 31.56
C CYS A 178 6.60 6.36 32.86
N ILE A 179 5.59 5.53 33.14
CA ILE A 179 5.51 4.71 34.35
C ILE A 179 6.01 3.30 34.04
N ARG A 180 5.39 2.63 33.07
CA ARG A 180 5.84 1.35 32.50
C ARG A 180 6.01 1.48 31.00
N CYS A 181 6.90 0.67 30.43
CA CYS A 181 7.11 0.63 28.99
C CYS A 181 7.68 -0.75 28.61
N GLU A 182 7.05 -1.45 27.67
CA GLU A 182 7.47 -2.77 27.22
C GLU A 182 7.32 -2.95 25.71
N VAL A 183 8.22 -3.75 25.13
CA VAL A 183 8.07 -4.26 23.77
C VAL A 183 6.96 -5.30 23.75
N CYS A 184 6.11 -5.21 22.73
CA CYS A 184 4.95 -6.04 22.51
C CYS A 184 5.07 -6.82 21.19
N GLY A 185 3.94 -7.32 20.69
CA GLY A 185 3.86 -7.84 19.33
C GLY A 185 4.71 -9.08 19.07
N SER A 186 5.12 -9.22 17.81
CA SER A 186 5.93 -10.36 17.34
C SER A 186 7.36 -10.35 17.89
N LEU A 187 7.89 -9.17 18.20
CA LEU A 187 9.22 -9.01 18.81
C LEU A 187 9.24 -9.57 20.24
N ARG A 188 8.21 -9.31 21.06
CA ARG A 188 8.07 -9.90 22.41
C ARG A 188 8.00 -11.43 22.37
N ARG A 189 7.37 -12.00 21.34
CA ARG A 189 7.24 -13.46 21.14
C ARG A 189 8.50 -14.10 20.55
N ARG A 190 9.55 -13.32 20.28
CA ARG A 190 10.82 -13.79 19.68
C ARG A 190 10.61 -14.54 18.37
N ASN A 191 9.66 -14.07 17.55
CA ASN A 191 9.52 -14.60 16.20
C ASN A 191 10.82 -14.35 15.43
N GLU A 192 11.30 -15.35 14.68
CA GLU A 192 12.57 -15.27 13.92
C GLU A 192 12.67 -14.03 13.02
N THR A 193 11.51 -13.61 12.52
CA THR A 193 11.34 -12.39 11.75
C THR A 193 10.18 -11.56 12.32
N VAL A 194 10.30 -10.24 12.22
CA VAL A 194 9.40 -9.23 12.80
C VAL A 194 8.99 -8.26 11.68
N GLY A 195 7.71 -7.92 11.58
CA GLY A 195 7.25 -6.94 10.58
C GLY A 195 7.48 -5.52 11.10
N ASP A 196 6.66 -5.16 12.07
CA ASP A 196 6.74 -3.93 12.86
C ASP A 196 7.08 -4.21 14.32
N ILE A 197 7.50 -3.17 15.02
CA ILE A 197 7.80 -3.18 16.45
C ILE A 197 6.65 -2.49 17.19
N ASP A 198 5.99 -3.21 18.08
CA ASP A 198 5.00 -2.62 18.98
C ASP A 198 5.65 -2.26 20.31
N ILE A 199 5.45 -1.04 20.80
CA ILE A 199 5.81 -0.59 22.14
C ILE A 199 4.54 -0.13 22.86
N LEU A 200 4.33 -0.64 24.07
CA LEU A 200 3.27 -0.20 24.97
C LEU A 200 3.90 0.55 26.13
N ALA A 201 3.40 1.76 26.42
CA ALA A 201 3.77 2.52 27.62
C ALA A 201 2.54 2.88 28.44
N SER A 202 2.73 3.10 29.75
CA SER A 202 1.74 3.75 30.60
C SER A 202 2.20 5.13 31.03
N SER A 203 1.26 6.07 31.06
CA SER A 203 1.51 7.46 31.47
C SER A 203 0.21 8.16 31.85
N SER A 204 0.27 9.03 32.86
CA SER A 204 -0.80 9.99 33.16
C SER A 204 -0.73 11.26 32.29
N SER A 205 0.25 11.33 31.38
CA SER A 205 0.50 12.46 30.48
C SER A 205 1.00 11.93 29.13
N PRO A 206 0.10 11.30 28.33
CA PRO A 206 0.49 10.58 27.12
C PRO A 206 1.09 11.49 26.06
N GLU A 207 0.58 12.71 25.87
CA GLU A 207 1.08 13.66 24.88
C GLU A 207 2.55 14.01 25.11
N ALA A 208 2.94 14.26 26.37
CA ALA A 208 4.32 14.60 26.72
C ALA A 208 5.30 13.45 26.43
N VAL A 209 4.88 12.22 26.70
CA VAL A 209 5.68 11.02 26.38
C VAL A 209 5.75 10.82 24.87
N MET A 210 4.66 11.07 24.15
CA MET A 210 4.60 10.97 22.69
C MET A 210 5.53 11.98 22.01
N GLU A 211 5.52 13.23 22.45
CA GLU A 211 6.43 14.27 21.94
C GLU A 211 7.90 13.92 22.21
N HIS A 212 8.19 13.27 23.35
CA HIS A 212 9.54 12.78 23.65
C HIS A 212 9.95 11.64 22.72
N PHE A 213 9.04 10.68 22.48
CA PHE A 213 9.24 9.56 21.57
C PHE A 213 9.58 10.02 20.15
N LEU A 214 8.84 10.99 19.61
CA LEU A 214 9.08 11.53 18.25
C LEU A 214 10.45 12.21 18.08
N LYS A 215 11.13 12.54 19.19
CA LYS A 215 12.49 13.13 19.19
C LYS A 215 13.59 12.08 19.39
N SER A 216 13.24 10.78 19.41
CA SER A 216 14.22 9.71 19.56
C SER A 216 15.23 9.74 18.40
N PRO A 217 16.54 9.59 18.68
CA PRO A 217 17.52 9.29 17.64
C PRO A 217 17.12 8.01 16.86
N GLY A 218 17.44 7.98 15.58
CA GLY A 218 17.16 6.83 14.70
C GLY A 218 15.77 6.84 14.05
N ILE A 219 14.91 7.84 14.32
CA ILE A 219 13.66 8.03 13.57
C ILE A 219 13.96 8.76 12.25
N GLU A 220 13.56 8.15 11.12
CA GLU A 220 13.65 8.71 9.76
C GLU A 220 12.36 9.45 9.39
N ASP A 221 11.20 8.82 9.58
CA ASP A 221 9.88 9.38 9.21
C ASP A 221 8.87 9.28 10.35
N VAL A 222 7.97 10.26 10.47
CA VAL A 222 6.74 10.14 11.26
C VAL A 222 5.59 9.75 10.34
N LEU A 223 5.03 8.55 10.53
CA LEU A 223 3.97 7.98 9.67
C LEU A 223 2.58 8.39 10.14
N ALA A 224 2.37 8.43 11.45
CA ALA A 224 1.13 8.87 12.08
C ALA A 224 1.41 9.42 13.48
N HIS A 225 0.66 10.43 13.90
CA HIS A 225 0.74 10.97 15.26
C HIS A 225 -0.64 11.30 15.79
N GLY A 226 -0.90 10.88 17.02
CA GLY A 226 -2.10 11.17 17.79
C GLY A 226 -1.80 11.13 19.29
N PRO A 227 -2.81 11.45 20.13
CA PRO A 227 -2.61 11.62 21.57
C PRO A 227 -2.17 10.33 22.28
N THR A 228 -2.68 9.17 21.85
CA THR A 228 -2.42 7.86 22.49
C THR A 228 -1.72 6.85 21.57
N LYS A 229 -1.50 7.20 20.31
CA LYS A 229 -0.77 6.36 19.35
C LYS A 229 0.07 7.20 18.40
N SER A 230 1.33 6.83 18.22
CA SER A 230 2.17 7.27 17.09
C SER A 230 2.76 6.08 16.36
N SER A 231 3.04 6.28 15.08
CA SER A 231 3.77 5.35 14.24
C SER A 231 4.91 6.09 13.56
N VAL A 232 6.11 5.55 13.64
CA VAL A 232 7.33 6.11 13.07
C VAL A 232 8.05 5.05 12.26
N ARG A 233 8.95 5.48 11.39
CA ARG A 233 9.90 4.61 10.70
C ARG A 233 11.30 4.93 11.17
N THR A 234 12.09 3.89 11.48
CA THR A 234 13.51 4.06 11.82
C THR A 234 14.36 4.23 10.56
N ASP A 235 15.60 4.68 10.71
CA ASP A 235 16.63 4.72 9.66
C ASP A 235 16.94 3.33 9.04
N LEU A 236 16.72 2.25 9.80
CA LEU A 236 16.75 0.86 9.33
C LEU A 236 15.51 0.46 8.50
N GLY A 237 14.54 1.36 8.36
CA GLY A 237 13.28 1.13 7.64
C GLY A 237 12.20 0.41 8.44
N ILE A 238 12.45 0.08 9.72
CA ILE A 238 11.51 -0.66 10.57
C ILE A 238 10.40 0.28 11.04
N GLN A 239 9.14 -0.13 10.88
CA GLN A 239 8.04 0.60 11.48
C GLN A 239 7.95 0.29 12.98
N VAL A 240 7.84 1.34 13.80
CA VAL A 240 7.63 1.23 15.24
C VAL A 240 6.35 1.97 15.63
N ASP A 241 5.44 1.26 16.28
CA ASP A 241 4.20 1.78 16.81
C ASP A 241 4.32 1.94 18.33
N LEU A 242 4.16 3.17 18.84
CA LEU A 242 4.02 3.44 20.27
C LEU A 242 2.55 3.64 20.60
N ARG A 243 2.05 2.87 21.58
CA ARG A 243 0.74 3.07 22.21
C ARG A 243 0.91 3.44 23.66
N ILE A 244 0.14 4.42 24.12
CA ILE A 244 0.13 4.84 25.52
C ILE A 244 -1.27 4.61 26.10
N VAL A 245 -1.30 3.97 27.28
CA VAL A 245 -2.51 3.70 28.06
C VAL A 245 -2.40 4.30 29.46
N SER A 246 -3.49 4.31 30.23
CA SER A 246 -3.39 4.58 31.66
C SER A 246 -2.63 3.45 32.37
N ASP A 247 -2.10 3.69 33.56
CA ASP A 247 -1.35 2.65 34.27
C ASP A 247 -2.26 1.47 34.65
N ASP A 248 -3.51 1.72 35.04
CA ASP A 248 -4.46 0.64 35.35
C ASP A 248 -4.80 -0.26 34.15
N GLU A 249 -4.69 0.26 32.93
CA GLU A 249 -4.91 -0.49 31.68
C GLU A 249 -3.67 -1.23 31.18
N PHE A 250 -2.51 -1.04 31.82
CA PHE A 250 -1.26 -1.69 31.42
C PHE A 250 -1.21 -3.12 31.99
N PRO A 251 -1.20 -4.16 31.13
CA PRO A 251 -1.36 -5.56 31.50
C PRO A 251 -0.11 -6.23 32.10
#